data_AF-A0A522AM16-F1
#
_entry.id   AF-A0A522AM16-F1
#
_cell.length_a   1.000
_cell.length_b   1.000
_cell.length_c   1.000
_cell.angle_alpha   90.00
_cell.angle_beta   90.00
_cell.angle_gamma   90.00
#
_symmetry.space_group_name_H-M   'P 1'
#
loop_
_entity.id
_entity.type
_entity.pdbx_description
1 polymer ?
#
loop_
_entity_poly.entity_id
_entity_poly.type
_entity_poly.pdbx_seq_one_letter_code
_entity_poly.pdbx_strand_id
1 'polypeptide(L)'
;MRLKAQGVLRGAWCVKYSAARPAKCLTEHATRNTKEPLSQPIKLISTDFDGTIFAEFENPPIPPALVAILREQQARGVKWVINTGRDMSSLMEALARAHIPIQPDFLVLVEREIYVHDGVRYSAHATWNAACARDHAELFARVRPDAPAMMDWVNERFRATVYEDPFSPFCLIADNNGDADEIHRYLDAYCARIPNLTVVRNDVYARFSHTAYNKGSALAELSRMLLVSAAEVLAAGDHLNDLPMLTLQHAARLIAPANAMPEVKAAVKQAGGFISKLTCGHGIADGLKRQFGAPAGG
;
A
#
# COMPACT_ATOMS: atom_id res chain seq x y z
N MET A 1 38.14 -67.05 13.64
CA MET A 1 36.86 -67.79 13.74
C MET A 1 35.94 -67.25 12.64
N ARG A 2 36.12 -67.65 11.36
CA ARG A 2 35.37 -68.68 10.62
C ARG A 2 33.84 -68.55 10.81
N LEU A 3 33.10 -68.03 9.81
CA LEU A 3 32.31 -68.76 8.75
C LEU A 3 30.80 -68.69 9.10
N LYS A 4 29.78 -68.44 8.26
CA LYS A 4 29.45 -68.48 6.80
C LYS A 4 28.25 -67.52 6.57
N ALA A 5 28.05 -66.76 5.48
CA ALA A 5 27.92 -67.05 4.04
C ALA A 5 26.61 -67.75 3.61
N GLN A 6 25.80 -67.08 2.77
CA GLN A 6 25.04 -67.52 1.57
C GLN A 6 24.05 -66.40 1.15
N GLY A 7 23.81 -66.04 -0.12
CA GLY A 7 24.18 -66.61 -1.41
C GLY A 7 23.88 -65.62 -2.57
N VAL A 8 24.45 -65.94 -3.72
CA VAL A 8 24.60 -65.18 -4.97
C VAL A 8 23.45 -65.45 -5.94
N LEU A 9 23.09 -64.52 -6.83
CA LEU A 9 22.76 -64.83 -8.24
C LEU A 9 23.07 -63.66 -9.18
N ARG A 10 23.50 -64.02 -10.40
CA ARG A 10 24.14 -63.22 -11.44
C ARG A 10 23.13 -62.58 -12.41
N GLY A 11 23.52 -61.49 -13.06
CA GLY A 11 22.84 -61.00 -14.26
C GLY A 11 23.62 -59.87 -14.95
N ALA A 12 24.48 -60.25 -15.91
CA ALA A 12 25.20 -59.33 -16.77
C ALA A 12 24.30 -58.90 -17.93
N TRP A 13 24.20 -57.59 -18.21
CA TRP A 13 23.81 -57.09 -19.53
C TRP A 13 24.63 -55.84 -19.88
N CYS A 14 25.50 -56.02 -20.86
CA CYS A 14 26.23 -55.01 -21.60
C CYS A 14 25.25 -54.29 -22.54
N VAL A 15 25.14 -52.96 -22.47
CA VAL A 15 24.49 -52.17 -23.52
C VAL A 15 25.40 -51.00 -23.89
N LYS A 16 25.61 -50.91 -25.19
CA LYS A 16 26.59 -50.12 -25.92
C LYS A 16 26.24 -48.63 -25.91
N TYR A 17 27.29 -47.80 -25.85
CA TYR A 17 27.25 -46.40 -26.25
C TYR A 17 26.76 -46.27 -27.70
N SER A 18 25.67 -45.52 -27.90
CA SER A 18 25.26 -45.01 -29.21
C SER A 18 25.26 -43.48 -29.13
N ALA A 19 26.15 -42.86 -29.90
CA ALA A 19 26.27 -41.42 -30.03
C ALA A 19 24.95 -40.80 -30.52
N ALA A 20 24.36 -39.92 -29.71
CA ALA A 20 23.22 -39.11 -30.09
C ALA A 20 23.67 -37.94 -30.99
N ARG A 21 22.91 -37.73 -32.06
CA ARG A 21 23.10 -36.69 -33.09
C ARG A 21 22.93 -35.29 -32.50
N PRO A 22 23.56 -34.24 -33.07
CA PRO A 22 23.43 -32.88 -32.56
C PRO A 22 22.00 -32.36 -32.77
N ALA A 23 21.38 -31.87 -31.70
CA ALA A 23 20.09 -31.20 -31.74
C ALA A 23 20.22 -29.90 -32.53
N LYS A 24 19.36 -29.73 -33.54
CA LYS A 24 19.23 -28.51 -34.34
C LYS A 24 18.87 -27.34 -33.43
N CYS A 25 19.66 -26.27 -33.54
CA CYS A 25 19.33 -24.94 -33.08
C CYS A 25 18.02 -24.49 -33.76
N LEU A 26 16.95 -24.39 -32.97
CA LEU A 26 15.73 -23.69 -33.35
C LEU A 26 15.63 -22.47 -32.44
N THR A 27 16.11 -21.34 -32.95
CA THR A 27 15.83 -20.01 -32.42
C THR A 27 14.37 -19.69 -32.72
N GLU A 28 13.46 -20.07 -31.82
CA GLU A 28 12.13 -19.49 -31.77
C GLU A 28 12.21 -18.20 -30.94
N HIS A 29 12.38 -17.08 -31.66
CA HIS A 29 12.02 -15.77 -31.11
C HIS A 29 10.51 -15.75 -30.89
N ALA A 30 10.08 -16.15 -29.70
CA ALA A 30 8.75 -15.87 -29.21
C ALA A 30 8.62 -14.35 -29.02
N THR A 31 8.09 -13.68 -30.03
CA THR A 31 7.52 -12.35 -29.90
C THR A 31 6.39 -12.45 -28.87
N ARG A 32 6.69 -12.13 -27.61
CA ARG A 32 5.66 -11.91 -26.59
C ARG A 32 4.76 -10.79 -27.10
N ASN A 33 3.57 -11.18 -27.51
CA ASN A 33 2.49 -10.28 -27.87
C ASN A 33 2.03 -9.57 -26.59
N THR A 34 2.47 -8.32 -26.40
CA THR A 34 2.29 -7.52 -25.17
C THR A 34 0.90 -6.90 -25.06
N LYS A 35 -0.16 -7.72 -25.08
CA LYS A 35 -1.54 -7.32 -24.70
C LYS A 35 -2.36 -8.52 -24.26
N GLU A 36 -2.03 -9.15 -23.14
CA GLU A 36 -3.10 -9.82 -22.38
C GLU A 36 -3.93 -8.72 -21.70
N PRO A 37 -5.25 -8.68 -21.87
CA PRO A 37 -6.08 -7.74 -21.13
C PRO A 37 -5.95 -8.03 -19.64
N LEU A 38 -6.03 -7.00 -18.80
CA LEU A 38 -6.17 -7.09 -17.34
C LEU A 38 -7.41 -7.97 -17.02
N SER A 39 -7.24 -9.30 -17.00
CA SER A 39 -8.32 -10.28 -17.23
C SER A 39 -9.00 -10.78 -15.97
N GLN A 40 -8.41 -10.55 -14.80
CA GLN A 40 -9.01 -10.99 -13.53
C GLN A 40 -9.95 -9.93 -12.95
N PRO A 41 -11.15 -10.32 -12.47
CA PRO A 41 -12.07 -9.38 -11.85
C PRO A 41 -11.44 -8.80 -10.58
N ILE A 42 -11.62 -7.49 -10.35
CA ILE A 42 -11.19 -6.87 -9.10
C ILE A 42 -12.03 -7.41 -7.95
N LYS A 43 -11.34 -7.78 -6.86
CA LYS A 43 -11.93 -8.26 -5.61
C LYS A 43 -11.59 -7.37 -4.42
N LEU A 44 -10.57 -6.50 -4.53
CA LEU A 44 -10.19 -5.55 -3.49
C LEU A 44 -9.87 -4.19 -4.08
N ILE A 45 -10.47 -3.14 -3.53
CA ILE A 45 -10.19 -1.74 -3.83
C ILE A 45 -9.55 -1.13 -2.58
N SER A 46 -8.32 -0.62 -2.72
CA SER A 46 -7.60 0.14 -1.68
C SER A 46 -7.52 1.60 -2.09
N THR A 47 -8.05 2.48 -1.26
CA THR A 47 -7.99 3.93 -1.51
C THR A 47 -7.32 4.63 -0.35
N ASP A 48 -6.42 5.55 -0.63
CA ASP A 48 -6.13 6.61 0.33
C ASP A 48 -7.36 7.49 0.60
N PHE A 49 -7.31 8.30 1.66
CA PHE A 49 -8.40 9.15 2.11
C PHE A 49 -8.27 10.61 1.64
N ASP A 50 -7.42 11.39 2.31
CA ASP A 50 -7.27 12.84 2.12
C ASP A 50 -6.62 13.17 0.79
N GLY A 51 -7.22 14.06 -0.02
CA GLY A 51 -6.69 14.36 -1.36
C GLY A 51 -6.95 13.24 -2.39
N THR A 52 -7.38 12.06 -1.94
CA THR A 52 -7.71 10.91 -2.79
C THR A 52 -9.21 10.71 -2.94
N ILE A 53 -9.94 10.28 -1.91
CA ILE A 53 -11.42 10.15 -1.99
C ILE A 53 -12.15 11.29 -1.28
N PHE A 54 -11.48 11.97 -0.36
CA PHE A 54 -12.00 13.03 0.48
C PHE A 54 -11.32 14.36 0.16
N ALA A 55 -12.11 15.41 -0.04
CA ALA A 55 -11.66 16.78 -0.22
C ALA A 55 -12.26 17.68 0.87
N GLU A 56 -11.43 18.17 1.78
CA GLU A 56 -11.86 18.88 2.99
C GLU A 56 -12.73 20.12 2.71
N PHE A 57 -12.45 20.83 1.61
CA PHE A 57 -13.12 22.08 1.26
C PHE A 57 -14.21 21.93 0.19
N GLU A 58 -14.59 20.70 -0.17
CA GLU A 58 -15.67 20.43 -1.12
C GLU A 58 -16.98 20.05 -0.41
N ASN A 59 -18.12 20.31 -1.07
CA ASN A 59 -19.43 19.92 -0.58
C ASN A 59 -20.25 19.20 -1.69
N PRO A 60 -20.53 17.90 -1.56
CA PRO A 60 -20.06 17.01 -0.49
C PRO A 60 -18.55 16.73 -0.61
N PRO A 61 -17.86 16.45 0.51
CA PRO A 61 -16.41 16.21 0.50
C PRO A 61 -16.02 14.86 -0.13
N ILE A 62 -16.98 13.95 -0.28
CA ILE A 62 -16.84 12.71 -1.06
C ILE A 62 -17.91 12.74 -2.16
N PRO A 63 -17.54 12.67 -3.45
CA PRO A 63 -18.51 12.78 -4.54
C PRO A 63 -19.55 11.64 -4.54
N PRO A 64 -20.85 11.93 -4.76
CA PRO A 64 -21.90 10.89 -4.76
C PRO A 64 -21.68 9.83 -5.84
N ALA A 65 -21.06 10.20 -6.97
CA ALA A 65 -20.72 9.27 -8.03
C ALA A 65 -19.68 8.22 -7.58
N LEU A 66 -18.72 8.60 -6.74
CA LEU A 66 -17.74 7.67 -6.16
C LEU A 66 -18.44 6.70 -5.22
N VAL A 67 -19.26 7.23 -4.31
CA VAL A 67 -20.05 6.44 -3.36
C VAL A 67 -20.94 5.42 -4.08
N ALA A 68 -21.61 5.82 -5.16
CA ALA A 68 -22.48 4.93 -5.93
C ALA A 68 -21.71 3.72 -6.48
N ILE A 69 -20.51 3.95 -7.04
CA ILE A 69 -19.67 2.89 -7.60
C ILE A 69 -19.15 1.96 -6.48
N LEU A 70 -18.63 2.51 -5.39
CA LEU A 70 -18.14 1.71 -4.26
C LEU A 70 -19.25 0.82 -3.70
N ARG A 71 -20.45 1.39 -3.49
CA ARG A 71 -21.64 0.66 -3.03
C ARG A 71 -22.01 -0.49 -3.97
N GLU A 72 -22.07 -0.23 -5.28
CA GLU A 72 -22.41 -1.25 -6.27
C GLU A 72 -21.37 -2.38 -6.29
N GLN A 73 -20.09 -2.03 -6.19
CA GLN A 73 -19.01 -3.02 -6.19
C GLN A 73 -19.00 -3.85 -4.89
N GLN A 74 -19.26 -3.24 -3.73
CA GLN A 74 -19.47 -3.96 -2.47
C GLN A 74 -20.67 -4.92 -2.56
N ALA A 75 -21.79 -4.50 -3.16
CA ALA A 75 -22.94 -5.38 -3.39
C ALA A 75 -22.63 -6.57 -4.31
N ARG A 76 -21.61 -6.44 -5.18
CA ARG A 76 -21.07 -7.51 -6.03
C ARG A 76 -19.97 -8.34 -5.35
N GLY A 77 -19.68 -8.09 -4.08
CA GLY A 77 -18.71 -8.81 -3.28
C GLY A 77 -17.27 -8.28 -3.36
N VAL A 78 -17.03 -7.15 -4.04
CA VAL A 78 -15.72 -6.49 -4.03
C VAL A 78 -15.50 -5.83 -2.67
N LYS A 79 -14.37 -6.10 -2.04
CA LYS A 79 -14.01 -5.49 -0.76
C LYS A 79 -13.40 -4.12 -0.96
N TRP A 80 -13.67 -3.21 -0.03
CA TRP A 80 -13.10 -1.87 -0.02
C TRP A 80 -12.35 -1.60 1.29
N VAL A 81 -11.14 -1.07 1.17
CA VAL A 81 -10.31 -0.59 2.28
C VAL A 81 -9.98 0.89 2.11
N ILE A 82 -10.18 1.67 3.18
CA ILE A 82 -9.56 3.00 3.32
C ILE A 82 -8.19 2.80 3.95
N ASN A 83 -7.14 3.27 3.28
CA ASN A 83 -5.74 3.11 3.69
C ASN A 83 -5.11 4.49 3.95
N THR A 84 -5.20 4.95 5.20
CA THR A 84 -5.01 6.35 5.57
C THR A 84 -3.98 6.50 6.69
N GLY A 85 -3.43 7.71 6.80
CA GLY A 85 -2.64 8.10 7.97
C GLY A 85 -3.46 8.58 9.17
N ARG A 86 -4.78 8.75 9.01
CA ARG A 86 -5.66 9.09 10.12
C ARG A 86 -5.75 7.95 11.15
N ASP A 87 -5.95 8.33 12.40
CA ASP A 87 -6.44 7.41 13.43
C ASP A 87 -7.96 7.19 13.30
N MET A 88 -8.48 6.27 14.13
CA MET A 88 -9.89 5.87 14.11
C MET A 88 -10.82 7.06 14.38
N SER A 89 -10.51 7.88 15.39
CA SER A 89 -11.38 8.98 15.80
C SER A 89 -11.50 10.02 14.69
N SER A 90 -10.35 10.45 14.17
CA SER A 90 -10.26 11.44 13.10
C SER A 90 -10.93 10.98 11.82
N LEU A 91 -10.73 9.71 11.42
CA LEU A 91 -11.38 9.16 10.23
C LEU A 91 -12.91 9.06 10.41
N MET A 92 -13.37 8.51 11.54
CA MET A 92 -14.80 8.33 11.78
C MET A 92 -15.54 9.67 11.85
N GLU A 93 -14.92 10.71 12.42
CA GLU A 93 -15.48 12.06 12.41
C GLU A 93 -15.61 12.63 10.98
N ALA A 94 -14.58 12.46 10.15
CA ALA A 94 -14.62 12.91 8.75
C ALA A 94 -15.68 12.16 7.93
N LEU A 95 -15.80 10.83 8.12
CA LEU A 95 -16.82 10.02 7.46
C LEU A 95 -18.24 10.41 7.90
N ALA A 96 -18.44 10.72 9.19
CA ALA A 96 -19.71 11.21 9.71
C ALA A 96 -20.09 12.55 9.06
N ARG A 97 -19.14 13.50 8.95
CA ARG A 97 -19.36 14.77 8.24
C ARG A 97 -19.64 14.60 6.75
N ALA A 98 -19.06 13.58 6.12
CA ALA A 98 -19.29 13.29 4.71
C ALA A 98 -20.66 12.66 4.42
N HIS A 99 -21.38 12.19 5.45
CA HIS A 99 -22.72 11.58 5.34
C HIS A 99 -22.81 10.45 4.30
N ILE A 100 -21.75 9.65 4.13
CA ILE A 100 -21.77 8.54 3.18
C ILE A 100 -22.61 7.37 3.73
N PRO A 101 -23.47 6.72 2.90
CA PRO A 101 -24.39 5.67 3.32
C PRO A 101 -23.76 4.26 3.33
N ILE A 102 -22.44 4.17 3.16
CA ILE A 102 -21.69 2.91 3.09
C ILE A 102 -20.49 2.98 4.02
N GLN A 103 -20.02 1.81 4.42
CA GLN A 103 -18.83 1.65 5.25
C GLN A 103 -17.79 0.80 4.49
N PRO A 104 -16.50 1.13 4.58
CA PRO A 104 -15.46 0.25 4.07
C PRO A 104 -15.45 -1.08 4.84
N ASP A 105 -15.10 -2.17 4.15
CA ASP A 105 -14.97 -3.49 4.77
C ASP A 105 -13.75 -3.55 5.70
N PHE A 106 -12.73 -2.73 5.43
CA PHE A 106 -11.49 -2.67 6.20
C PHE A 106 -11.01 -1.23 6.35
N LEU A 107 -10.24 -0.99 7.41
CA LEU A 107 -9.46 0.23 7.58
C LEU A 107 -8.00 -0.14 7.76
N VAL A 108 -7.11 0.59 7.10
CA VAL A 108 -5.71 0.71 7.50
C VAL A 108 -5.54 2.11 8.06
N LEU A 109 -5.23 2.19 9.35
CA LEU A 109 -5.09 3.42 10.12
C LEU A 109 -3.62 3.67 10.44
N VAL A 110 -3.27 4.95 10.60
CA VAL A 110 -1.88 5.39 10.80
C VAL A 110 -0.89 4.67 9.86
N GLU A 111 -1.33 4.46 8.61
CA GLU A 111 -0.62 3.77 7.50
C GLU A 111 -0.19 2.32 7.76
N ARG A 112 -0.55 1.73 8.91
CA ARG A 112 0.02 0.43 9.33
C ARG A 112 -0.91 -0.48 10.10
N GLU A 113 -1.93 0.01 10.79
CA GLU A 113 -2.78 -0.83 11.64
C GLU A 113 -4.04 -1.26 10.90
N ILE A 114 -4.33 -2.57 10.91
CA ILE A 114 -5.44 -3.14 10.15
C ILE A 114 -6.64 -3.35 11.08
N TYR A 115 -7.82 -2.96 10.60
CA TYR A 115 -9.10 -3.19 11.25
C TYR A 115 -10.11 -3.77 10.26
N VAL A 116 -10.91 -4.72 10.74
CA VAL A 116 -11.92 -5.45 9.97
C VAL A 116 -13.31 -5.04 10.43
N HIS A 117 -14.19 -4.69 9.51
CA HIS A 117 -15.59 -4.44 9.83
C HIS A 117 -16.36 -5.76 9.93
N ASP A 118 -16.95 -6.03 11.09
CA ASP A 118 -17.74 -7.26 11.34
C ASP A 118 -19.25 -7.09 11.06
N GLY A 119 -19.66 -5.95 10.51
CA GLY A 119 -21.05 -5.58 10.29
C GLY A 119 -21.62 -4.68 11.40
N VAL A 120 -20.94 -4.57 12.54
CA VAL A 120 -21.34 -3.69 13.65
C VAL A 120 -20.24 -2.70 14.00
N ARG A 121 -18.97 -3.14 13.98
CA ARG A 121 -17.82 -2.33 14.38
C ARG A 121 -16.55 -2.75 13.64
N TYR A 122 -15.54 -1.90 13.76
CA TYR A 122 -14.18 -2.22 13.35
C TYR A 122 -13.42 -2.91 14.49
N SER A 123 -12.95 -4.13 14.25
CA SER A 123 -12.15 -4.92 15.18
C SER A 123 -10.70 -5.01 14.67
N ALA A 124 -9.72 -4.82 15.56
CA ALA A 124 -8.30 -4.86 15.20
C ALA A 124 -7.88 -6.26 14.69
N HIS A 125 -7.02 -6.30 13.67
CA HIS A 125 -6.31 -7.52 13.28
C HIS A 125 -5.22 -7.82 14.32
N ALA A 126 -5.59 -8.60 15.33
CA ALA A 126 -4.81 -8.74 16.56
C ALA A 126 -3.35 -9.17 16.34
N THR A 127 -3.08 -10.14 15.47
CA THR A 127 -1.72 -10.63 15.24
C THR A 127 -0.85 -9.62 14.50
N TRP A 128 -1.38 -8.97 13.47
CA TRP A 128 -0.66 -7.94 12.74
C TRP A 128 -0.40 -6.70 13.59
N ASN A 129 -1.44 -6.15 14.24
CA ASN A 129 -1.32 -4.94 15.03
C ASN A 129 -0.41 -5.15 16.26
N ALA A 130 -0.45 -6.32 16.90
CA ALA A 130 0.45 -6.62 18.02
C ALA A 130 1.91 -6.72 17.57
N ALA A 131 2.19 -7.30 16.40
CA ALA A 131 3.53 -7.32 15.84
C ALA A 131 4.01 -5.90 15.48
N CYS A 132 3.15 -5.13 14.82
CA CYS A 132 3.40 -3.72 14.50
C CYS A 132 3.73 -2.90 15.75
N ALA A 133 2.92 -3.00 16.80
CA ALA A 133 3.14 -2.26 18.03
C ALA A 133 4.45 -2.64 18.72
N ARG A 134 4.77 -3.94 18.80
CA ARG A 134 6.02 -4.43 19.40
C ARG A 134 7.25 -3.92 18.64
N ASP A 135 7.26 -4.06 17.33
CA ASP A 135 8.43 -3.72 16.49
C ASP A 135 8.68 -2.19 16.49
N HIS A 136 7.61 -1.38 16.51
CA HIS A 136 7.74 0.07 16.69
C HIS A 136 8.19 0.44 18.11
N ALA A 137 7.67 -0.21 19.16
CA ALA A 137 8.09 0.08 20.53
C ALA A 137 9.59 -0.18 20.73
N GLU A 138 10.10 -1.30 20.21
CA GLU A 138 11.53 -1.61 20.24
C GLU A 138 12.35 -0.59 19.43
N LEU A 139 11.92 -0.26 18.21
CA LEU A 139 12.60 0.72 17.38
C LEU A 139 12.64 2.10 18.06
N PHE A 140 11.51 2.58 18.55
CA PHE A 140 11.38 3.92 19.12
C PHE A 140 12.02 4.05 20.48
N ALA A 141 12.15 2.99 21.26
CA ALA A 141 12.97 3.01 22.48
C ALA A 141 14.44 3.38 22.18
N ARG A 142 14.97 2.99 21.01
CA ARG A 142 16.33 3.33 20.56
C ARG A 142 16.44 4.74 19.99
N VAL A 143 15.40 5.24 19.34
CA VAL A 143 15.39 6.55 18.64
C VAL A 143 15.03 7.70 19.58
N ARG A 144 14.21 7.45 20.60
CA ARG A 144 13.69 8.46 21.53
C ARG A 144 14.77 9.33 22.20
N PRO A 145 15.94 8.81 22.61
CA PRO A 145 17.01 9.66 23.18
C PRO A 145 17.53 10.75 22.22
N ASP A 146 17.45 10.51 20.91
CA ASP A 146 17.96 11.43 19.88
C ASP A 146 16.90 12.45 19.42
N ALA A 147 15.62 12.21 19.76
CA ALA A 147 14.50 13.05 19.32
C ALA A 147 14.62 14.53 19.72
N PRO A 148 15.01 14.89 20.96
CA PRO A 148 15.16 16.29 21.35
C PRO A 148 16.14 17.07 20.46
N ALA A 149 17.29 16.48 20.11
CA ALA A 149 18.28 17.14 19.26
C ALA A 149 17.75 17.39 17.83
N MET A 150 16.95 16.47 17.30
CA MET A 150 16.28 16.66 16.01
C MET A 150 15.19 17.73 16.08
N MET A 151 14.42 17.77 17.17
CA MET A 151 13.41 18.81 17.41
C MET A 151 14.05 20.20 17.48
N ASP A 152 15.13 20.34 18.25
CA ASP A 152 15.89 21.60 18.36
C ASP A 152 16.44 22.02 17.00
N TRP A 153 17.02 21.09 16.23
CA TRP A 153 17.55 21.38 14.90
C TRP A 153 16.48 21.96 13.96
N VAL A 154 15.26 21.41 13.99
CA VAL A 154 14.14 21.90 13.19
C VAL A 154 13.66 23.26 13.69
N ASN A 155 13.41 23.41 15.00
CA ASN A 155 12.88 24.64 15.60
C ASN A 155 13.82 25.85 15.42
N GLU A 156 15.13 25.63 15.37
CA GLU A 156 16.12 26.67 15.11
C GLU A 156 16.13 27.19 13.66
N ARG A 157 15.61 26.41 12.71
CA ARG A 157 15.82 26.63 11.26
C ARG A 157 14.55 26.88 10.48
N PHE A 158 13.43 26.31 10.91
CA PHE A 158 12.20 26.30 10.15
C PHE A 158 11.03 26.77 11.00
N ARG A 159 9.99 27.26 10.33
CA ARG A 159 8.68 27.42 10.97
C ARG A 159 8.00 26.07 10.87
N ALA A 160 8.00 25.33 11.97
CA ALA A 160 7.36 24.03 12.03
C ALA A 160 6.84 23.73 13.42
N THR A 161 5.80 22.91 13.49
CA THR A 161 5.36 22.28 14.73
C THR A 161 6.02 20.91 14.80
N VAL A 162 6.83 20.69 15.84
CA VAL A 162 7.45 19.39 16.10
C VAL A 162 6.96 18.87 17.44
N TYR A 163 6.53 17.62 17.48
CA TYR A 163 5.91 17.03 18.66
C TYR A 163 6.09 15.51 18.69
N GLU A 164 5.69 14.91 19.79
CA GLU A 164 5.57 13.47 19.94
C GLU A 164 4.09 13.11 20.11
N ASP A 165 3.69 11.95 19.59
CA ASP A 165 2.37 11.37 19.83
C ASP A 165 2.49 9.87 20.14
N PRO A 166 1.39 9.16 20.44
CA PRO A 166 1.43 7.72 20.73
C PRO A 166 1.97 6.84 19.59
N PHE A 167 2.05 7.36 18.36
CA PHE A 167 2.42 6.61 17.16
C PHE A 167 3.85 6.86 16.70
N SER A 168 4.52 7.92 17.17
CA SER A 168 5.90 8.25 16.81
C SER A 168 6.58 9.19 17.85
N PRO A 169 7.87 8.96 18.19
CA PRO A 169 8.65 9.86 19.04
C PRO A 169 9.00 11.19 18.36
N PHE A 170 8.71 11.33 17.07
CA PHE A 170 8.94 12.54 16.29
C PHE A 170 7.89 12.66 15.19
N CYS A 171 7.10 13.73 15.28
CA CYS A 171 6.13 14.17 14.29
C CYS A 171 6.43 15.63 13.94
N LEU A 172 6.16 15.99 12.70
CA LEU A 172 6.45 17.30 12.12
C LEU A 172 5.26 17.78 11.31
N ILE A 173 4.94 19.06 11.43
CA ILE A 173 4.11 19.82 10.47
C ILE A 173 4.91 21.06 10.10
N ALA A 174 5.46 21.11 8.89
CA ALA A 174 6.19 22.28 8.38
C ALA A 174 5.22 23.37 7.87
N ASP A 175 5.69 24.61 7.78
CA ASP A 175 4.89 25.73 7.24
C ASP A 175 4.67 25.60 5.72
N ASN A 176 5.61 24.98 5.01
CA ASN A 176 5.53 24.80 3.56
C ASN A 176 6.30 23.56 3.08
N ASN A 177 6.06 23.16 1.84
CA ASN A 177 6.67 21.96 1.25
C ASN A 177 8.18 22.06 1.04
N GLY A 178 8.73 23.26 0.82
CA GLY A 178 10.17 23.46 0.69
C GLY A 178 10.88 23.16 2.02
N ASP A 179 10.39 23.71 3.12
CA ASP A 179 10.88 23.40 4.47
C ASP A 179 10.74 21.89 4.76
N ALA A 180 9.59 21.29 4.42
CA ALA A 180 9.37 19.86 4.57
C ALA A 180 10.37 19.01 3.76
N ASP A 181 10.74 19.41 2.54
CA ASP A 181 11.77 18.74 1.74
C ASP A 181 13.14 18.77 2.43
N GLU A 182 13.53 19.92 3.00
CA GLU A 182 14.81 20.05 3.70
C GLU A 182 14.87 19.21 4.98
N ILE A 183 13.80 19.27 5.78
CA ILE A 183 13.71 18.49 7.01
C ILE A 183 13.66 17.00 6.69
N HIS A 184 12.92 16.58 5.65
CA HIS A 184 12.87 15.18 5.22
C HIS A 184 14.27 14.66 4.84
N ARG A 185 15.07 15.43 4.09
CA ARG A 185 16.46 15.04 3.75
C ARG A 185 17.35 14.89 4.98
N TYR A 186 17.19 15.77 5.98
CA TYR A 186 17.91 15.67 7.24
C TYR A 186 17.53 14.38 8.01
N LEU A 187 16.23 14.11 8.12
CA LEU A 187 15.72 12.93 8.79
C LEU A 187 16.10 11.64 8.06
N ASP A 188 16.12 11.62 6.72
CA ASP A 188 16.59 10.47 5.95
C ASP A 188 18.05 10.12 6.23
N ALA A 189 18.92 11.14 6.34
CA ALA A 189 20.33 10.94 6.71
C ALA A 189 20.47 10.38 8.14
N TYR A 190 19.55 10.72 9.04
CA TYR A 190 19.45 10.11 10.36
C TYR A 190 18.97 8.65 10.26
N CYS A 191 17.87 8.38 9.55
CA CYS A 191 17.29 7.05 9.37
C CYS A 191 18.26 6.06 8.73
N ALA A 192 19.12 6.50 7.80
CA ALA A 192 20.14 5.64 7.17
C ALA A 192 21.12 4.99 8.16
N ARG A 193 21.25 5.53 9.38
CA ARG A 193 22.12 5.01 10.44
C ARG A 193 21.40 4.07 11.42
N ILE A 194 20.07 4.01 11.37
CA ILE A 194 19.24 3.26 12.32
C ILE A 194 18.48 2.16 11.56
N PRO A 195 18.83 0.88 11.76
CA PRO A 195 18.13 -0.22 11.09
C PRO A 195 16.62 -0.18 11.34
N ASN A 196 15.87 -0.37 10.25
CA ASN A 196 14.41 -0.38 10.18
C ASN A 196 13.70 0.96 10.45
N LEU A 197 14.42 2.07 10.63
CA LEU A 197 13.80 3.39 10.74
C LEU A 197 13.54 3.99 9.35
N THR A 198 12.40 4.64 9.18
CA THR A 198 12.10 5.46 8.00
C THR A 198 11.32 6.70 8.40
N VAL A 199 11.28 7.68 7.51
CA VAL A 199 10.32 8.78 7.55
C VAL A 199 9.13 8.43 6.65
N VAL A 200 7.92 8.65 7.14
CA VAL A 200 6.70 8.66 6.33
C VAL A 200 6.30 10.12 6.17
N ARG A 201 6.10 10.56 4.93
CA ARG A 201 5.74 11.94 4.59
C ARG A 201 4.40 11.99 3.85
N ASN A 202 3.57 12.95 4.27
CA ASN A 202 2.32 13.30 3.61
C ASN A 202 2.22 14.83 3.58
N ASP A 203 2.43 15.43 2.41
CA ASP A 203 2.52 16.89 2.25
C ASP A 203 3.56 17.53 3.22
N VAL A 204 3.15 18.51 4.01
CA VAL A 204 3.97 19.17 5.03
C VAL A 204 4.11 18.37 6.33
N TYR A 205 3.38 17.27 6.46
CA TYR A 205 3.45 16.38 7.61
C TYR A 205 4.48 15.26 7.41
N ALA A 206 5.24 14.96 8.45
CA ALA A 206 6.12 13.79 8.48
C ALA A 206 6.23 13.17 9.87
N ARG A 207 6.51 11.87 9.92
CA ARG A 207 6.81 11.18 11.17
C ARG A 207 7.78 10.02 10.98
N PHE A 208 8.39 9.55 12.06
CA PHE A 208 9.09 8.27 12.03
C PHE A 208 8.14 7.08 11.99
N SER A 209 8.57 6.04 11.29
CA SER A 209 7.90 4.75 11.25
C SER A 209 8.92 3.63 11.10
N HIS A 210 8.46 2.40 11.25
CA HIS A 210 9.23 1.20 10.99
C HIS A 210 9.09 0.79 9.51
N THR A 211 10.19 0.48 8.82
CA THR A 211 10.23 0.20 7.37
C THR A 211 9.32 -0.97 6.95
N ALA A 212 9.15 -1.97 7.82
CA ALA A 212 8.28 -3.13 7.58
C ALA A 212 6.78 -2.79 7.53
N TYR A 213 6.39 -1.59 7.96
CA TYR A 213 4.99 -1.20 8.16
C TYR A 213 4.66 0.11 7.42
N ASN A 214 3.90 -0.04 6.35
CA ASN A 214 3.43 1.02 5.46
C ASN A 214 2.16 0.57 4.72
N LYS A 215 1.53 1.50 3.98
CA LYS A 215 0.29 1.25 3.23
C LYS A 215 0.37 0.03 2.31
N GLY A 216 1.52 -0.22 1.67
CA GLY A 216 1.76 -1.37 0.79
C GLY A 216 1.85 -2.70 1.55
N SER A 217 2.60 -2.75 2.65
CA SER A 217 2.70 -3.93 3.52
C SER A 217 1.36 -4.29 4.16
N ALA A 218 0.57 -3.30 4.57
CA ALA A 218 -0.76 -3.50 5.12
C ALA A 218 -1.74 -4.00 4.04
N LEU A 219 -1.66 -3.45 2.82
CA LEU A 219 -2.41 -3.95 1.67
C LEU A 219 -2.03 -5.40 1.35
N ALA A 220 -0.74 -5.76 1.42
CA ALA A 220 -0.27 -7.13 1.21
C ALA A 220 -0.84 -8.10 2.26
N GLU A 221 -0.88 -7.70 3.54
CA GLU A 221 -1.50 -8.52 4.59
C GLU A 221 -3.00 -8.68 4.37
N LEU A 222 -3.72 -7.62 3.99
CA LEU A 222 -5.13 -7.71 3.61
C LEU A 222 -5.34 -8.63 2.41
N SER A 223 -4.50 -8.54 1.38
CA SER A 223 -4.56 -9.44 0.23
C SER A 223 -4.35 -10.90 0.63
N ARG A 224 -3.41 -11.17 1.54
CA ARG A 224 -3.17 -12.50 2.10
C ARG A 224 -4.38 -13.01 2.88
N MET A 225 -4.99 -12.19 3.73
CA MET A 225 -6.18 -12.53 4.51
C MET A 225 -7.37 -12.88 3.61
N LEU A 226 -7.53 -12.14 2.51
CA LEU A 226 -8.64 -12.30 1.56
C LEU A 226 -8.38 -13.34 0.48
N LEU A 227 -7.19 -13.94 0.44
CA LEU A 227 -6.75 -14.87 -0.62
C LEU A 227 -6.89 -14.25 -2.03
N VAL A 228 -6.55 -12.97 -2.16
CA VAL A 228 -6.56 -12.24 -3.44
C VAL A 228 -5.14 -11.94 -3.89
N SER A 229 -4.92 -12.06 -5.19
CA SER A 229 -3.64 -11.73 -5.83
C SER A 229 -3.59 -10.26 -6.25
N ALA A 230 -2.40 -9.71 -6.50
CA ALA A 230 -2.25 -8.34 -7.03
C ALA A 230 -3.04 -8.11 -8.33
N ALA A 231 -3.26 -9.15 -9.15
CA ALA A 231 -4.07 -9.09 -10.37
C ALA A 231 -5.56 -8.74 -10.10
N GLU A 232 -6.03 -8.96 -8.88
CA GLU A 232 -7.41 -8.74 -8.42
C GLU A 232 -7.53 -7.51 -7.51
N VAL A 233 -6.44 -6.74 -7.34
CA VAL A 233 -6.39 -5.54 -6.49
C VAL A 233 -6.29 -4.29 -7.34
N LEU A 234 -7.07 -3.28 -6.94
CA LEU A 234 -6.97 -1.90 -7.41
C LEU A 234 -6.50 -1.02 -6.25
N ALA A 235 -5.53 -0.15 -6.51
CA ALA A 235 -5.04 0.82 -5.53
C ALA A 235 -5.14 2.26 -6.07
N ALA A 236 -5.49 3.20 -5.18
CA ALA A 236 -5.59 4.61 -5.51
C ALA A 236 -4.98 5.50 -4.42
N GLY A 237 -4.22 6.51 -4.81
CA GLY A 237 -3.55 7.44 -3.90
C GLY A 237 -3.02 8.67 -4.61
N ASP A 238 -2.57 9.66 -3.84
CA ASP A 238 -2.18 10.98 -4.34
C ASP A 238 -0.85 11.51 -3.73
N HIS A 239 -0.37 10.98 -2.60
CA HIS A 239 0.81 11.47 -1.88
C HIS A 239 1.94 10.43 -1.71
N LEU A 240 3.09 10.89 -1.19
CA LEU A 240 4.31 10.05 -1.05
C LEU A 240 4.08 8.80 -0.19
N ASN A 241 3.27 8.87 0.85
CA ASN A 241 2.92 7.72 1.70
C ASN A 241 2.09 6.65 0.97
N ASP A 242 1.58 6.93 -0.23
CA ASP A 242 0.86 5.97 -1.08
C ASP A 242 1.77 5.17 -2.01
N LEU A 243 2.96 5.69 -2.33
CA LEU A 243 3.92 5.03 -3.22
C LEU A 243 4.14 3.54 -2.86
N PRO A 244 4.24 3.13 -1.58
CA PRO A 244 4.39 1.73 -1.23
C PRO A 244 3.23 0.84 -1.68
N MET A 245 1.97 1.33 -1.71
CA MET A 245 0.83 0.55 -2.20
C MET A 245 0.61 0.69 -3.72
N LEU A 246 1.13 1.75 -4.34
CA LEU A 246 0.99 2.04 -5.77
C LEU A 246 2.07 1.33 -6.62
N THR A 247 2.19 0.01 -6.43
CA THR A 247 3.13 -0.83 -7.18
C THR A 247 2.45 -2.07 -7.76
N LEU A 248 2.97 -2.60 -8.86
CA LEU A 248 2.45 -3.83 -9.49
C LEU A 248 2.64 -5.09 -8.61
N GLN A 249 3.45 -5.00 -7.55
CA GLN A 249 3.56 -6.05 -6.54
C GLN A 249 2.28 -6.15 -5.70
N HIS A 250 1.59 -5.03 -5.45
CA HIS A 250 0.40 -5.00 -4.59
C HIS A 250 -0.89 -4.86 -5.38
N ALA A 251 -0.89 -4.16 -6.51
CA ALA A 251 -2.08 -3.93 -7.31
C ALA A 251 -1.76 -3.81 -8.80
N ALA A 252 -2.48 -4.58 -9.62
CA ALA A 252 -2.36 -4.53 -11.07
C ALA A 252 -3.09 -3.32 -11.69
N ARG A 253 -3.94 -2.65 -10.92
CA ARG A 253 -4.72 -1.49 -11.37
C ARG A 253 -4.48 -0.32 -10.43
N LEU A 254 -3.83 0.71 -10.95
CA LEU A 254 -3.46 1.88 -10.17
C LEU A 254 -4.20 3.11 -10.68
N ILE A 255 -4.70 3.95 -9.77
CA ILE A 255 -5.36 5.22 -10.08
C ILE A 255 -4.70 6.35 -9.28
N ALA A 256 -4.43 7.47 -9.94
CA ALA A 256 -4.08 8.72 -9.26
C ALA A 256 -5.00 9.87 -9.73
N PRO A 257 -5.47 10.75 -8.82
CA PRO A 257 -6.20 11.95 -9.20
C PRO A 257 -5.27 13.05 -9.75
N ALA A 258 -5.86 14.10 -10.31
CA ALA A 258 -5.12 15.19 -10.94
C ALA A 258 -4.30 16.03 -9.95
N ASN A 259 -4.67 16.08 -8.68
CA ASN A 259 -3.91 16.75 -7.61
C ASN A 259 -2.75 15.90 -7.08
N ALA A 260 -2.61 14.64 -7.49
CA ALA A 260 -1.53 13.78 -7.00
C ALA A 260 -0.14 14.38 -7.26
N MET A 261 0.79 14.11 -6.35
CA MET A 261 2.18 14.53 -6.45
C MET A 261 2.84 14.03 -7.75
N PRO A 262 3.80 14.79 -8.31
CA PRO A 262 4.51 14.38 -9.52
C PRO A 262 5.10 12.96 -9.45
N GLU A 263 5.65 12.57 -8.31
CA GLU A 263 6.25 11.27 -8.04
C GLU A 263 5.20 10.15 -8.09
N VAL A 264 4.02 10.39 -7.52
CA VAL A 264 2.89 9.46 -7.54
C VAL A 264 2.38 9.27 -8.96
N LYS A 265 2.18 10.36 -9.71
CA LYS A 265 1.81 10.30 -11.12
C LYS A 265 2.85 9.55 -11.94
N ALA A 266 4.14 9.77 -11.69
CA ALA A 266 5.21 9.08 -12.38
C ALA A 266 5.16 7.56 -12.12
N ALA A 267 5.00 7.15 -10.85
CA ALA A 267 4.89 5.74 -10.46
C ALA A 267 3.66 5.07 -11.12
N VAL A 268 2.48 5.70 -11.02
CA VAL A 268 1.24 5.19 -11.63
C VAL A 268 1.39 5.09 -13.15
N LYS A 269 1.98 6.11 -13.81
CA LYS A 269 2.23 6.07 -15.26
C LYS A 269 3.19 4.96 -15.66
N GLN A 270 4.29 4.79 -14.92
CA GLN A 270 5.31 3.77 -15.19
C GLN A 270 4.73 2.35 -15.07
N ALA A 271 3.81 2.15 -14.13
CA ALA A 271 3.07 0.92 -13.96
C ALA A 271 1.93 0.70 -14.98
N GLY A 272 1.71 1.63 -15.92
CA GLY A 272 0.62 1.57 -16.88
C GLY A 272 -0.78 1.85 -16.29
N GLY A 273 -0.82 2.48 -15.11
CA GLY A 273 -2.04 2.87 -14.42
C GLY A 273 -2.74 4.08 -15.05
N PHE A 274 -3.81 4.52 -14.41
CA PHE A 274 -4.64 5.63 -14.87
C PHE A 274 -4.42 6.89 -14.03
N ILE A 275 -4.19 8.01 -14.71
CA ILE A 275 -4.12 9.33 -14.08
C ILE A 275 -5.33 10.12 -14.59
N SER A 276 -6.24 10.47 -13.69
CA SER A 276 -7.40 11.27 -14.04
C SER A 276 -7.01 12.73 -14.28
N LYS A 277 -7.83 13.43 -15.07
CA LYS A 277 -7.78 14.90 -15.19
C LYS A 277 -8.58 15.62 -14.10
N LEU A 278 -9.33 14.87 -13.27
CA LEU A 278 -10.13 15.39 -12.17
C LEU A 278 -9.41 15.17 -10.83
N THR A 279 -9.67 16.05 -9.86
CA THR A 279 -9.05 16.03 -8.53
C THR A 279 -9.82 15.12 -7.57
N CYS A 280 -9.14 14.69 -6.50
CA CYS A 280 -9.69 13.98 -5.34
C CYS A 280 -10.70 12.89 -5.75
N GLY A 281 -11.82 12.79 -5.02
CA GLY A 281 -12.80 11.74 -5.23
C GLY A 281 -13.42 11.74 -6.63
N HIS A 282 -13.41 12.87 -7.34
CA HIS A 282 -13.86 12.95 -8.72
C HIS A 282 -12.90 12.21 -9.66
N GLY A 283 -11.58 12.34 -9.43
CA GLY A 283 -10.55 11.60 -10.15
C GLY A 283 -10.62 10.09 -9.90
N ILE A 284 -10.90 9.69 -8.67
CA ILE A 284 -11.08 8.28 -8.33
C ILE A 284 -12.35 7.72 -8.97
N ALA A 285 -13.47 8.46 -8.92
CA ALA A 285 -14.70 8.06 -9.61
C ALA A 285 -14.50 7.87 -11.11
N ASP A 286 -13.74 8.74 -11.77
CA ASP A 286 -13.39 8.63 -13.20
C ASP A 286 -12.61 7.33 -13.49
N GLY A 287 -11.58 7.04 -12.69
CA GLY A 287 -10.81 5.81 -12.85
C GLY A 287 -11.61 4.53 -12.58
N LEU A 288 -12.47 4.53 -11.55
CA LEU A 288 -13.35 3.40 -11.26
C LEU A 288 -14.41 3.20 -12.35
N LYS A 289 -14.96 4.27 -12.92
CA LYS A 289 -15.89 4.18 -14.08
C LYS A 289 -15.22 3.55 -15.29
N ARG A 290 -13.96 3.88 -15.56
CA ARG A 290 -13.19 3.24 -16.63
C ARG A 290 -12.98 1.75 -16.38
N GLN A 291 -12.83 1.36 -15.11
CA GLN A 291 -12.58 -0.01 -14.71
C GLN A 291 -13.84 -0.89 -14.70
N PHE A 292 -14.98 -0.35 -14.25
CA PHE A 292 -16.22 -1.11 -14.01
C PHE A 292 -17.39 -0.72 -14.92
N GLY A 293 -17.27 0.36 -15.69
CA GLY A 293 -18.39 1.01 -16.37
C GLY A 293 -19.07 2.06 -15.50
N ALA A 294 -20.03 2.78 -16.07
CA ALA A 294 -20.91 3.65 -15.30
C ALA A 294 -21.84 2.80 -14.42
N PRO A 295 -22.18 3.24 -13.20
CA PRO A 295 -23.13 2.52 -12.37
C PRO A 295 -24.48 2.40 -13.09
N ALA A 296 -25.14 1.24 -12.95
CA ALA A 296 -26.49 1.07 -13.48
C ALA A 296 -27.40 2.12 -12.82
N GLY A 297 -28.07 2.95 -13.64
CA GLY A 297 -28.82 4.12 -13.17
C GLY A 297 -29.69 3.84 -11.95
N GLY A 298 -29.56 4.71 -10.94
CA GLY A 298 -30.42 4.74 -9.76
C GLY A 298 -31.65 5.59 -9.98
#